data_AF-A0A7C4GTI7-F1
#
_entry.id   AF-A0A7C4GTI7-F1
#
_cell.length_a   1.000
_cell.length_b   1.000
_cell.length_c   1.000
_cell.angle_alpha   90.00
_cell.angle_beta   90.00
_cell.angle_gamma   90.00
#
_symmetry.space_group_name_H-M   'P 1'
#
loop_
_entity.id
_entity.type
_entity.pdbx_description
1 polymer ?
#
loop_
_entity_poly.entity_id
_entity_poly.type
_entity_poly.pdbx_seq_one_letter_code
_entity_poly.pdbx_strand_id
1 'polypeptide(L)'
;MKTKDMEQFIYRVRPDGLFVLDVKKTDERIRVAAKFLARFEPSRVAAAAARLYAQEPVRKFCELTGAIPVVGRFIPGLLSNPLYPNRIEPDVIIVSDPRADSQAV
;
A
#
# COMPACT_ATOMS: atom_id res chain seq x y z
N MET A 1 -11.00 0.24 -17.55
CA MET A 1 -11.93 -0.85 -17.20
C MET A 1 -12.40 -0.60 -15.77
N LYS A 2 -13.71 -0.52 -15.54
CA LYS A 2 -14.28 -0.32 -14.19
C LYS A 2 -14.23 -1.65 -13.45
N THR A 3 -13.50 -1.71 -12.33
CA THR A 3 -13.51 -2.89 -11.45
C THR A 3 -14.77 -2.83 -10.60
N LYS A 4 -15.51 -3.95 -10.50
CA LYS A 4 -16.77 -4.04 -9.74
C LYS A 4 -16.61 -3.55 -8.28
N ASP A 5 -15.44 -3.79 -7.69
CA ASP A 5 -15.14 -3.44 -6.29
C ASP A 5 -14.97 -1.94 -6.05
N MET A 6 -14.52 -1.21 -7.09
CA MET A 6 -14.23 0.23 -7.02
C MET A 6 -15.46 1.11 -7.25
N GLU A 7 -16.58 0.52 -7.71
CA GLU A 7 -17.80 1.25 -8.06
C GLU A 7 -18.35 2.10 -6.92
N GLN A 8 -18.30 1.57 -5.69
CA GLN A 8 -18.79 2.24 -4.49
C GLN A 8 -18.03 3.55 -4.15
N PHE A 9 -16.81 3.73 -4.67
CA PHE A 9 -15.96 4.90 -4.42
C PHE A 9 -16.09 5.97 -5.52
N ILE A 10 -16.84 5.69 -6.59
CA ILE A 10 -17.05 6.63 -7.69
C ILE A 10 -18.21 7.57 -7.32
N TYR A 11 -17.96 8.87 -7.35
CA TYR A 11 -18.99 9.90 -7.15
C TYR A 11 -19.72 10.21 -8.46
N ARG A 12 -18.96 10.51 -9.52
CA ARG A 12 -19.52 10.81 -10.86
C ARG A 12 -18.55 10.43 -11.98
N VAL A 13 -19.09 10.22 -13.17
CA VAL A 13 -18.33 10.00 -14.40
C VAL A 13 -18.36 11.30 -15.21
N ARG A 14 -17.19 11.81 -15.62
CA ARG A 14 -17.11 12.95 -16.54
C ARG A 14 -17.43 12.51 -17.97
N PRO A 15 -17.88 13.42 -18.85
CA PRO A 15 -18.05 13.12 -20.27
C PRO A 15 -16.76 12.61 -20.94
N ASP A 16 -15.59 12.99 -20.41
CA ASP A 16 -14.27 12.52 -20.86
C ASP A 16 -13.97 11.05 -20.51
N GLY A 17 -14.89 10.35 -19.83
CA GLY A 17 -14.70 8.96 -19.38
C GLY A 17 -13.86 8.81 -18.11
N LEU A 18 -13.45 9.92 -17.48
CA LEU A 18 -12.74 9.91 -16.20
C LEU A 18 -13.69 9.76 -15.01
N PHE A 19 -13.31 8.88 -14.08
CA PHE A 19 -14.05 8.64 -12.84
C PHE A 19 -13.60 9.62 -11.76
N VAL A 20 -14.55 10.37 -11.20
CA VAL A 20 -14.29 11.24 -10.04
C VAL A 20 -14.58 10.44 -8.78
N LEU A 21 -13.58 10.31 -7.91
CA LEU A 21 -13.71 9.60 -6.64
C LEU A 21 -14.41 10.48 -5.58
N ASP A 22 -15.16 9.82 -4.69
CA ASP A 22 -15.77 10.44 -3.52
C ASP A 22 -14.71 10.68 -2.44
N VAL A 23 -14.40 11.95 -2.18
CA VAL A 23 -13.39 12.36 -1.20
C VAL A 23 -13.80 11.99 0.22
N LYS A 24 -15.09 12.06 0.55
CA LYS A 24 -15.57 11.75 1.91
C LYS A 24 -15.40 10.27 2.21
N LYS A 25 -15.80 9.40 1.28
CA LYS A 25 -15.58 7.95 1.41
C LYS A 25 -14.10 7.58 1.46
N THR A 26 -13.27 8.30 0.69
CA THR A 26 -11.82 8.09 0.69
C THR A 26 -11.20 8.45 2.04
N ASP A 27 -11.57 9.60 2.62
CA ASP A 27 -11.13 10.02 3.96
C ASP A 27 -11.54 9.00 5.04
N GLU A 28 -12.78 8.52 4.99
CA GLU A 28 -13.27 7.48 5.91
C GLU A 28 -12.42 6.20 5.84
N ARG A 29 -12.05 5.74 4.64
CA ARG A 29 -11.18 4.56 4.46
C ARG A 29 -9.76 4.80 4.97
N ILE A 30 -9.19 5.98 4.74
CA ILE A 30 -7.87 6.35 5.26
C ILE A 30 -7.89 6.32 6.79
N ARG A 31 -8.92 6.87 7.44
CA ARG A 31 -9.05 6.81 8.91
C ARG A 31 -9.17 5.39 9.44
N VAL A 32 -9.93 4.53 8.77
CA VAL A 32 -10.04 3.11 9.16
C VAL A 32 -8.70 2.40 9.04
N ALA A 33 -7.99 2.59 7.92
CA ALA A 33 -6.67 2.01 7.71
C ALA A 33 -5.65 2.51 8.76
N ALA A 34 -5.63 3.81 9.05
CA ALA A 34 -4.76 4.38 10.07
C ALA A 34 -5.04 3.80 11.48
N LYS A 35 -6.32 3.66 11.85
CA LYS A 35 -6.72 3.02 13.12
C LYS A 35 -6.35 1.54 13.18
N PHE A 36 -6.36 0.83 12.06
CA PHE A 36 -5.93 -0.55 11.98
C PHE A 36 -4.41 -0.67 12.16
N LEU A 37 -3.64 0.16 11.44
CA LEU A 37 -2.18 0.18 11.53
C LEU A 37 -1.67 0.56 12.93
N ALA A 38 -2.37 1.46 13.62
CA ALA A 38 -2.04 1.87 14.98
C ALA A 38 -2.10 0.74 16.03
N ARG A 39 -2.65 -0.44 15.69
CA ARG A 39 -2.71 -1.60 16.59
C ARG A 39 -1.45 -2.48 16.53
N PHE A 40 -0.59 -2.27 15.55
CA PHE A 40 0.61 -3.07 15.32
C PHE A 40 1.86 -2.27 15.71
N GLU A 41 2.92 -2.99 16.08
CA GLU A 41 4.22 -2.36 16.29
C GLU A 41 4.76 -1.84 14.95
N PRO A 42 5.34 -0.63 14.90
CA PRO A 42 5.84 -0.09 13.64
C PRO A 42 6.88 -0.96 12.94
N SER A 43 7.73 -1.65 13.71
CA SER A 43 8.72 -2.61 13.22
C SER A 43 8.11 -3.83 12.51
N ARG A 44 6.83 -4.14 12.76
CA ARG A 44 6.06 -5.22 12.14
C ARG A 44 5.22 -4.77 10.96
N VAL A 45 5.30 -3.50 10.58
CA VAL A 45 4.61 -2.96 9.40
C VAL A 45 5.61 -2.77 8.27
N ALA A 46 5.32 -3.36 7.11
CA ALA A 46 6.10 -3.15 5.88
C ALA A 46 5.31 -2.30 4.88
N ALA A 47 5.99 -1.43 4.14
CA ALA A 47 5.40 -0.66 3.05
C ALA A 47 6.13 -0.93 1.73
N ALA A 48 5.42 -1.48 0.76
CA ALA A 48 5.94 -1.87 -0.55
C ALA A 48 5.54 -0.87 -1.65
N ALA A 49 6.52 -0.46 -2.45
CA ALA A 49 6.30 0.38 -3.62
C ALA A 49 7.36 0.13 -4.70
N ALA A 50 6.94 -0.49 -5.81
CA ALA A 50 7.77 -0.68 -6.99
C ALA A 50 7.84 0.57 -7.87
N ARG A 51 6.75 1.34 -7.95
CA ARG A 51 6.66 2.50 -8.86
C ARG A 51 7.55 3.64 -8.38
N LEU A 52 8.33 4.22 -9.30
CA LEU A 52 9.29 5.30 -9.01
C LEU A 52 8.68 6.48 -8.24
N TYR A 53 7.47 6.91 -8.61
CA TYR A 53 6.80 8.03 -7.94
C TYR A 53 6.35 7.73 -6.50
N ALA A 54 6.22 6.45 -6.14
CA ALA A 54 5.79 6.01 -4.82
C ALA A 54 6.97 5.66 -3.89
N GLN A 55 8.19 5.54 -4.42
CA GLN A 55 9.37 5.18 -3.63
C GLN A 55 9.74 6.25 -2.59
N GLU A 56 9.81 7.52 -2.98
CA GLU A 56 10.15 8.61 -2.06
C GLU A 56 9.07 8.83 -0.97
N PRO A 57 7.75 8.88 -1.31
CA PRO A 57 6.71 8.95 -0.29
C PRO A 57 6.73 7.78 0.70
N VAL A 58 6.95 6.55 0.23
CA VAL A 58 7.02 5.37 1.10
C VAL A 58 8.26 5.40 1.98
N ARG A 59 9.42 5.79 1.44
CA ARG A 59 10.62 5.96 2.24
C ARG A 59 10.38 6.98 3.36
N LYS A 60 9.77 8.13 3.03
CA LYS A 60 9.52 9.17 4.03
C LYS A 60 8.49 8.74 5.07
N PHE A 61 7.46 7.99 4.66
CA PHE A 61 6.49 7.40 5.57
C PHE A 61 7.18 6.46 6.57
N CYS A 62 8.01 5.54 6.08
CA CYS A 62 8.76 4.61 6.92
C CYS A 62 9.74 5.31 7.87
N GLU A 63 10.41 6.37 7.45
CA GLU A 63 11.26 7.19 8.32
C GLU A 63 10.49 7.83 9.48
N LEU A 64 9.26 8.30 9.23
CA LEU A 64 8.44 8.98 10.23
C LEU A 64 7.73 8.01 11.18
N THR A 65 7.29 6.85 10.67
CA THR A 65 6.55 5.87 11.48
C THR A 65 7.45 4.82 12.13
N GLY A 66 8.66 4.59 11.59
CA GLY A 66 9.51 3.45 11.97
C GLY A 66 9.12 2.14 11.29
N ALA A 67 8.34 2.21 10.20
CA ALA A 67 7.96 1.04 9.39
C ALA A 67 9.11 0.58 8.48
N ILE A 68 9.04 -0.65 7.97
CA ILE A 68 10.07 -1.21 7.09
C ILE A 68 9.79 -0.79 5.63
N PRO A 69 10.68 -0.05 4.96
CA PRO A 69 10.50 0.32 3.57
C PRO A 69 10.96 -0.81 2.63
N VAL A 70 10.06 -1.25 1.75
CA VAL A 70 10.35 -2.15 0.62
C VAL A 70 10.17 -1.39 -0.68
N VAL A 71 11.18 -0.57 -1.02
CA VAL A 71 11.16 0.29 -2.20
C VAL A 71 11.85 -0.38 -3.39
N GLY A 72 11.29 -0.18 -4.59
CA GLY A 72 11.82 -0.75 -5.81
C GLY A 72 11.36 -2.18 -6.06
N ARG A 73 12.23 -3.00 -6.65
CA ARG A 73 11.85 -4.37 -7.03
C ARG A 73 11.62 -5.22 -5.78
N PHE A 74 10.40 -5.75 -5.64
CA PHE A 74 10.10 -6.76 -4.63
C PHE A 74 10.88 -8.04 -4.93
N ILE A 75 11.71 -8.48 -3.99
CA ILE A 75 12.54 -9.69 -4.14
C ILE A 75 11.68 -10.90 -3.78
N PRO A 76 11.48 -11.87 -4.71
CA PRO A 76 10.76 -13.10 -4.39
C PRO A 76 11.44 -13.86 -3.24
N GLY A 77 10.66 -14.31 -2.26
CA GLY A 77 11.18 -14.98 -1.07
C GLY A 77 11.52 -14.05 0.10
N LEU A 78 11.38 -12.73 -0.05
CA LEU A 78 11.61 -11.76 1.03
C LEU A 78 10.74 -12.03 2.27
N LEU A 79 9.51 -12.53 2.08
CA LEU A 79 8.59 -12.90 3.16
C LEU A 79 8.67 -14.39 3.51
N SER A 80 8.73 -15.25 2.48
CA SER A 80 8.49 -16.69 2.61
C SER A 80 9.75 -17.53 2.82
N ASN A 81 10.95 -17.06 2.45
CA ASN A 81 12.16 -17.86 2.53
C ASN A 81 12.90 -17.63 3.86
N PRO A 82 12.86 -18.58 4.82
CA PRO A 82 13.54 -18.43 6.12
C PRO A 82 15.06 -18.37 6.01
N LEU A 83 15.64 -18.88 4.92
CA LEU A 83 17.09 -18.87 4.69
C LEU A 83 17.59 -17.57 4.05
N TYR A 84 16.69 -16.64 3.71
CA TYR A 84 17.08 -15.38 3.12
C TYR A 84 17.64 -14.42 4.20
N PRO A 85 18.87 -13.90 4.07
CA PRO A 85 19.49 -13.08 5.12
C PRO A 85 18.72 -11.80 5.47
N ASN A 86 18.04 -11.21 4.49
CA ASN A 86 17.28 -9.96 4.66
C ASN A 86 15.78 -10.23 4.75
N ARG A 87 15.38 -11.40 5.26
CA ARG A 87 13.96 -11.74 5.43
C ARG A 87 13.29 -10.75 6.36
N ILE A 88 12.07 -10.37 6.01
CA ILE A 88 11.18 -9.59 6.88
C ILE A 88 9.94 -10.42 7.18
N GLU A 89 9.47 -10.36 8.43
CA GLU A 89 8.22 -10.95 8.89
C GLU A 89 7.28 -9.84 9.37
N PRO A 90 6.66 -9.09 8.44
CA PRO A 90 5.65 -8.10 8.79
C PRO A 90 4.31 -8.77 9.11
N ASP A 91 3.61 -8.25 10.10
CA ASP A 91 2.22 -8.64 10.40
C ASP A 91 1.24 -7.95 9.44
N VAL A 92 1.62 -6.78 8.92
CA VAL A 92 0.83 -6.00 7.96
C VAL A 92 1.73 -5.44 6.86
N ILE A 93 1.26 -5.56 5.62
CA ILE A 93 1.89 -4.94 4.45
C ILE A 93 0.98 -3.86 3.85
N ILE A 94 1.56 -2.70 3.59
CA ILE A 94 0.92 -1.59 2.87
C ILE A 94 1.49 -1.59 1.46
N VAL A 95 0.63 -1.48 0.47
CA VAL A 95 1.02 -1.57 -0.95
C VAL A 95 0.56 -0.32 -1.69
N SER A 96 1.44 0.23 -2.53
CA SER A 96 1.16 1.45 -3.30
C SER A 96 0.20 1.20 -4.47
N ASP A 97 0.44 0.14 -5.25
CA ASP A 97 -0.38 -0.26 -6.37
C ASP A 97 -0.45 -1.78 -6.44
N PRO A 98 -1.62 -2.40 -6.17
CA PRO A 98 -1.75 -3.85 -6.16
C PRO A 98 -1.44 -4.50 -7.51
N ARG A 99 -1.44 -3.75 -8.63
CA ARG A 99 -1.07 -4.28 -9.94
C ARG A 99 0.44 -4.34 -10.15
N ALA A 100 1.17 -3.30 -9.73
CA ALA A 100 2.62 -3.23 -9.88
C ALA A 100 3.34 -4.04 -8.79
N ASP A 101 2.75 -4.06 -7.60
CA ASP A 101 3.27 -4.70 -6.40
C ASP A 101 2.57 -6.04 -6.13
N SER A 102 2.04 -6.70 -7.17
CA SER A 102 1.27 -7.96 -7.06
C SER A 102 2.06 -9.12 -6.47
N GLN A 103 3.40 -9.03 -6.42
CA GLN A 103 4.26 -10.00 -5.75
C GLN A 103 4.21 -9.90 -4.22
N ALA A 104 3.76 -8.75 -3.69
CA ALA A 104 3.64 -8.49 -2.27
C ALA A 104 2.23 -8.73 -1.71
N VAL A 105 1.24 -8.95 -2.58
CA VAL A 105 -0.18 -9.17 -2.28
C VAL A 105 -0.52 -10.64 -2.48
#